data_AF-A0AAP2DFD4-F1
#
_entry.id   AF-A0AAP2DFD4-F1
#
_cell.length_a   1.000
_cell.length_b   1.000
_cell.length_c   1.000
_cell.angle_alpha   90.00
_cell.angle_beta   90.00
_cell.angle_gamma   90.00
#
_symmetry.space_group_name_H-M   'P 1'
#
loop_
_entity.id
_entity.type
_entity.pdbx_description
1 polymer ?
#
loop_
_entity_poly.entity_id
_entity_poly.type
_entity_poly.pdbx_seq_one_letter_code
_entity_poly.pdbx_strand_id
1 'polypeptide(L)'
;MKNIRQYLFGLMLVACAGTLSCEDDYESNSDKPGLELTIPGQNIKIAGYGQYRTQVREGSEAVVTVMLPPDVRALTITKSVNLTVDGGYGIDGMLAVDAAALSPGGEYTFRYVGREEDIDQLIGFAFRAETASGDVVNSDLTLAVAAAPRINLSRRKWMFTSKIWVNKGNKEDIRECEKDNYYLFHADGLMDSFYGTSHAGGCELEEFNDYDTWALSEDETTFEMKYHSIFSPDVFTTDVFNVKTLTVDKLELEIHIDLSWAGETNDEVFIYKYVAAPK
;
A
#
# COMPACT_ATOMS: atom_id res chain seq x y z
N MET A 1 -68.55 -12.10 16.13
CA MET A 1 -67.82 -10.93 15.60
C MET A 1 -66.45 -10.85 16.28
N LYS A 2 -65.39 -11.07 15.49
CA LYS A 2 -63.97 -10.68 15.64
C LYS A 2 -63.43 -10.56 17.08
N ASN A 3 -63.10 -11.66 17.76
CA ASN A 3 -61.81 -12.38 17.78
C ASN A 3 -60.58 -11.57 18.23
N ILE A 4 -60.42 -11.60 19.55
CA ILE A 4 -59.24 -11.44 20.41
C ILE A 4 -58.07 -12.27 19.87
N ARG A 5 -57.21 -11.67 19.04
CA ARG A 5 -56.05 -12.34 18.43
C ARG A 5 -54.77 -11.50 18.33
N GLN A 6 -54.62 -10.47 19.18
CA GLN A 6 -53.49 -9.53 19.07
C GLN A 6 -52.67 -9.29 20.35
N TYR A 7 -52.96 -9.98 21.46
CA TYR A 7 -52.22 -9.77 22.73
C TYR A 7 -51.43 -10.98 23.25
N LEU A 8 -51.13 -11.95 22.38
CA LEU A 8 -50.37 -13.17 22.74
C LEU A 8 -49.01 -13.31 22.04
N PHE A 9 -48.56 -12.28 21.30
CA PHE A 9 -47.26 -12.29 20.61
C PHE A 9 -46.19 -11.36 21.21
N GLY A 10 -46.51 -10.60 22.26
CA GLY A 10 -45.60 -9.59 22.83
C GLY A 10 -44.77 -10.04 24.05
N LEU A 11 -44.96 -11.28 24.54
CA LEU A 11 -44.36 -11.74 25.81
C LEU A 11 -43.55 -13.04 25.66
N MET A 12 -43.30 -13.50 24.44
CA MET A 12 -42.49 -14.68 24.12
C MET A 12 -41.30 -14.32 23.20
N LEU A 13 -40.73 -13.13 23.38
CA LEU A 13 -39.55 -12.66 22.64
C LEU A 13 -38.50 -11.95 23.53
N VAL A 14 -38.70 -11.98 24.85
CA VAL A 14 -37.74 -11.43 25.85
C VAL A 14 -37.15 -12.54 26.74
N ALA A 15 -37.56 -13.80 26.56
CA ALA A 15 -37.03 -14.94 27.31
C ALA A 15 -36.01 -15.81 26.53
N CYS A 16 -35.56 -15.37 25.35
CA CYS A 16 -34.47 -16.01 24.59
C CYS A 16 -33.16 -15.20 24.59
N ALA A 17 -33.10 -14.11 25.35
CA ALA A 17 -31.89 -13.29 25.51
C ALA A 17 -31.00 -13.71 26.70
N GLY A 18 -31.18 -14.95 27.20
CA GLY A 18 -30.56 -15.40 28.46
C GLY A 18 -29.69 -16.66 28.40
N THR A 19 -29.61 -17.38 27.28
CA THR A 19 -28.79 -18.62 27.22
C THR A 19 -28.14 -18.92 25.87
N LEU A 20 -27.93 -17.91 25.02
CA LEU A 20 -26.80 -17.96 24.07
C LEU A 20 -25.55 -17.43 24.79
N SER A 21 -25.19 -18.15 25.86
CA SER A 21 -23.78 -18.41 26.10
C SER A 21 -23.32 -19.13 24.83
N CYS A 22 -22.77 -18.40 23.86
CA CYS A 22 -21.71 -19.01 23.09
C CYS A 22 -20.71 -19.43 24.16
N GLU A 23 -20.68 -20.72 24.47
CA GLU A 23 -19.46 -21.33 24.98
C GLU A 23 -18.34 -20.80 24.08
N ASP A 24 -17.48 -19.97 24.65
CA ASP A 24 -16.18 -19.61 24.09
C ASP A 24 -15.29 -20.88 24.08
N ASP A 25 -15.79 -21.97 23.52
CA ASP A 25 -15.12 -23.26 23.38
C ASP A 25 -14.24 -23.27 22.12
N TYR A 26 -13.52 -22.17 21.90
CA TYR A 26 -12.40 -22.09 20.98
C TYR A 26 -11.14 -21.52 21.66
N GLU A 27 -10.94 -21.79 22.94
CA GLU A 27 -9.59 -22.00 23.45
C GLU A 27 -9.26 -23.48 23.39
N SER A 28 -8.89 -23.98 22.20
CA SER A 28 -8.03 -25.16 22.18
C SER A 28 -6.67 -24.73 22.74
N ASN A 29 -6.54 -24.80 24.06
CA ASN A 29 -5.26 -24.88 24.79
C ASN A 29 -4.52 -26.14 24.33
N SER A 30 -4.06 -26.18 23.08
CA SER A 30 -2.96 -27.07 22.71
C SER A 30 -1.67 -26.33 23.05
N ASP A 31 -1.16 -26.62 24.25
CA ASP A 31 0.02 -26.05 24.92
C ASP A 31 1.36 -26.16 24.15
N LYS A 32 1.38 -26.50 22.87
CA LYS A 32 2.63 -26.52 22.09
C LYS A 32 2.73 -25.22 21.31
N PRO A 33 3.44 -24.17 21.73
CA PRO A 33 3.60 -22.98 20.88
C PRO A 33 4.15 -23.35 19.49
N GLY A 34 3.68 -22.67 18.44
CA GLY A 34 4.27 -22.76 17.11
C GLY A 34 5.75 -22.37 17.10
N LEU A 35 6.41 -22.44 15.94
CA LEU A 35 7.79 -21.95 15.80
C LEU A 35 7.88 -20.47 16.19
N GLU A 36 8.80 -20.12 17.07
CA GLU A 36 8.99 -18.72 17.43
C GLU A 36 9.69 -17.97 16.29
N LEU A 37 9.05 -16.91 15.80
CA LEU A 37 9.59 -16.01 14.79
C LEU A 37 9.90 -14.66 15.43
N THR A 38 11.10 -14.14 15.22
CA THR A 38 11.53 -12.84 15.76
C THR A 38 12.19 -11.95 14.71
N ILE A 39 12.06 -10.65 14.89
CA ILE A 39 12.82 -9.62 14.18
C ILE A 39 13.43 -8.71 15.25
N PRO A 40 14.75 -8.49 15.27
CA PRO A 40 15.39 -7.63 16.27
C PRO A 40 14.73 -6.25 16.38
N GLY A 41 14.30 -5.87 17.57
CA GLY A 41 13.68 -4.58 17.84
C GLY A 41 12.23 -4.41 17.38
N GLN A 42 11.57 -5.48 16.90
CA GLN A 42 10.17 -5.45 16.50
C GLN A 42 9.35 -6.52 17.22
N ASN A 43 8.14 -6.16 17.65
CA ASN A 43 7.15 -7.15 18.06
C ASN A 43 6.27 -7.50 16.86
N ILE A 44 6.51 -8.68 16.29
CA ILE A 44 5.78 -9.18 15.12
C ILE A 44 4.70 -10.21 15.47
N LYS A 45 4.57 -10.60 16.74
CA LYS A 45 3.59 -11.59 17.17
C LYS A 45 2.18 -10.96 17.15
N ILE A 46 1.22 -11.66 16.58
CA ILE A 46 -0.20 -11.28 16.63
C ILE A 46 -1.02 -12.33 17.37
N ALA A 47 -2.26 -11.98 17.72
CA ALA A 47 -3.21 -12.91 18.32
C ALA A 47 -3.40 -14.11 17.40
N GLY A 48 -3.31 -15.32 17.96
CA GLY A 48 -3.38 -16.57 17.21
C GLY A 48 -2.16 -17.47 17.39
N TYR A 49 -2.39 -18.75 17.13
CA TYR A 49 -1.37 -19.79 17.27
C TYR A 49 -0.30 -19.67 16.19
N GLY A 50 0.97 -19.46 16.56
CA GLY A 50 2.06 -19.40 15.58
C GLY A 50 1.94 -18.28 14.53
N GLN A 51 1.05 -17.29 14.72
CA GLN A 51 0.84 -16.21 13.74
C GLN A 51 1.70 -14.98 14.02
N TYR A 52 2.24 -14.42 12.95
CA TYR A 52 3.12 -13.25 12.95
C TYR A 52 2.79 -12.31 11.79
N ARG A 53 3.09 -11.02 11.96
CA ARG A 53 2.94 -10.01 10.92
C ARG A 53 4.12 -9.04 10.92
N THR A 54 4.62 -8.72 9.74
CA THR A 54 5.59 -7.65 9.54
C THR A 54 5.34 -6.90 8.23
N GLN A 55 6.08 -5.82 8.02
CA GLN A 55 6.01 -4.99 6.82
C GLN A 55 7.43 -4.65 6.37
N VAL A 56 7.66 -4.71 5.05
CA VAL A 56 8.89 -4.21 4.42
C VAL A 56 8.56 -3.28 3.27
N ARG A 57 9.54 -2.48 2.85
CA ARG A 57 9.44 -1.73 1.60
C ARG A 57 9.81 -2.64 0.43
N GLU A 58 9.26 -2.35 -0.73
CA GLU A 58 9.74 -2.90 -2.00
C GLU A 58 11.27 -2.69 -2.13
N GLY A 59 11.97 -3.69 -2.67
CA GLY A 59 13.42 -3.74 -2.77
C GLY A 59 14.16 -3.98 -1.45
N SER A 60 13.49 -3.91 -0.29
CA SER A 60 14.08 -4.13 1.03
C SER A 60 13.90 -5.57 1.52
N GLU A 61 14.82 -6.03 2.37
CA GLU A 61 14.82 -7.39 2.91
C GLU A 61 14.09 -7.48 4.25
N ALA A 62 13.16 -8.44 4.36
CA ALA A 62 12.65 -8.97 5.62
C ALA A 62 13.62 -10.03 6.13
N VAL A 63 14.21 -9.79 7.31
CA VAL A 63 15.12 -10.75 7.97
C VAL A 63 14.43 -11.26 9.23
N VAL A 64 14.03 -12.53 9.21
CA VAL A 64 13.27 -13.17 10.29
C VAL A 64 14.09 -14.31 10.88
N THR A 65 14.29 -14.29 12.18
CA THR A 65 14.90 -15.40 12.91
C THR A 65 13.82 -16.41 13.28
N VAL A 66 14.01 -17.66 12.88
CA VAL A 66 13.17 -18.81 13.21
C VAL A 66 13.86 -19.63 14.29
N MET A 67 13.24 -19.77 15.46
CA MET A 67 13.75 -20.63 16.53
C MET A 67 13.41 -22.09 16.21
N LEU A 68 14.43 -22.94 16.12
CA LEU A 68 14.28 -24.33 15.72
C LEU A 68 14.08 -25.25 16.95
N PRO A 69 13.24 -26.29 16.83
CA PRO A 69 13.13 -27.31 17.88
C PRO A 69 14.48 -28.04 18.15
N PRO A 70 14.74 -28.50 19.39
CA PRO A 70 15.96 -29.23 19.76
C PRO A 70 16.26 -30.50 18.94
N ASP A 71 15.25 -31.07 18.29
CA ASP A 71 15.32 -32.31 17.52
C ASP A 71 14.79 -32.11 16.08
N VAL A 72 14.91 -30.89 15.54
CA VAL A 72 14.51 -30.58 14.16
C VAL A 72 15.23 -31.48 13.16
N ARG A 73 14.46 -32.02 12.23
CA ARG A 73 14.92 -32.87 11.12
C ARG A 73 14.77 -32.19 9.78
N ALA A 74 13.70 -31.42 9.60
CA ALA A 74 13.43 -30.69 8.37
C ALA A 74 12.72 -29.37 8.68
N LEU A 75 12.98 -28.36 7.84
CA LEU A 75 12.22 -27.11 7.80
C LEU A 75 11.81 -26.84 6.34
N THR A 76 10.52 -26.64 6.13
CA THR A 76 9.95 -26.26 4.84
C THR A 76 9.23 -24.94 4.99
N ILE A 77 9.42 -24.04 4.02
CA ILE A 77 8.80 -22.72 3.99
C ILE A 77 7.96 -22.64 2.72
N THR A 78 6.65 -22.43 2.86
CA THR A 78 5.75 -22.28 1.72
C THR A 78 5.37 -20.83 1.56
N LYS A 79 5.53 -20.26 0.36
CA LYS A 79 5.04 -18.91 0.04
C LYS A 79 3.64 -18.99 -0.54
N SER A 80 2.78 -18.07 -0.13
CA SER A 80 1.46 -17.83 -0.70
C SER A 80 1.27 -16.36 -1.03
N VAL A 81 0.49 -16.10 -2.08
CA VAL A 81 0.01 -14.78 -2.50
C VAL A 81 -1.51 -14.87 -2.57
N ASN A 82 -2.21 -14.02 -1.81
CA ASN A 82 -3.67 -14.05 -1.68
C ASN A 82 -4.21 -15.45 -1.37
N LEU A 83 -3.60 -16.11 -0.38
CA LEU A 83 -3.98 -17.45 0.08
C LEU A 83 -3.80 -18.58 -0.95
N THR A 84 -3.16 -18.30 -2.09
CA THR A 84 -2.81 -19.29 -3.11
C THR A 84 -1.30 -19.52 -3.08
N VAL A 85 -0.86 -20.78 -3.18
CA VAL A 85 0.58 -21.12 -3.22
C VAL A 85 1.24 -20.44 -4.42
N ASP A 86 2.36 -19.76 -4.17
CA ASP A 86 3.15 -19.12 -5.23
C ASP A 86 4.08 -20.15 -5.88
N GLY A 87 3.64 -20.77 -6.98
CA GLY A 87 4.43 -21.78 -7.69
C GLY A 87 5.81 -21.31 -8.18
N GLY A 88 6.06 -20.00 -8.25
CA GLY A 88 7.36 -19.43 -8.62
C GLY A 88 8.37 -19.37 -7.46
N TYR A 89 7.97 -19.69 -6.24
CA TYR A 89 8.83 -19.67 -5.07
C TYR A 89 9.46 -21.06 -4.80
N GLY A 90 10.80 -21.15 -4.86
CA GLY A 90 11.50 -22.41 -4.64
C GLY A 90 11.10 -23.47 -5.69
N ILE A 91 10.67 -24.65 -5.23
CA ILE A 91 10.10 -25.71 -6.07
C ILE A 91 8.61 -25.83 -5.72
N ASP A 92 7.74 -25.53 -6.68
CA ASP A 92 6.28 -25.59 -6.54
C ASP A 92 5.73 -24.81 -5.33
N GLY A 93 6.34 -23.66 -5.01
CA GLY A 93 5.96 -22.80 -3.90
C GLY A 93 6.56 -23.16 -2.54
N MET A 94 7.50 -24.11 -2.51
CA MET A 94 8.16 -24.56 -1.31
C MET A 94 9.67 -24.37 -1.38
N LEU A 95 10.23 -23.84 -0.29
CA LEU A 95 11.66 -23.85 -0.02
C LEU A 95 11.94 -24.90 1.06
N ALA A 96 12.65 -25.96 0.68
CA ALA A 96 13.24 -26.89 1.65
C ALA A 96 14.58 -26.32 2.12
N VAL A 97 14.72 -26.08 3.43
CA VAL A 97 15.97 -25.58 4.02
C VAL A 97 16.99 -26.72 4.03
N ASP A 98 18.22 -26.43 3.59
CA ASP A 98 19.33 -27.39 3.63
C ASP A 98 19.55 -27.89 5.06
N ALA A 99 19.66 -29.21 5.22
CA ALA A 99 19.94 -29.84 6.51
C ALA A 99 21.22 -29.30 7.16
N ALA A 100 22.22 -28.90 6.37
CA ALA A 100 23.45 -28.28 6.89
C ALA A 100 23.22 -26.88 7.49
N ALA A 101 22.13 -26.20 7.13
CA ALA A 101 21.73 -24.91 7.69
C ALA A 101 20.82 -25.06 8.93
N LEU A 102 20.42 -26.29 9.29
CA LEU A 102 19.62 -26.55 10.49
C LEU A 102 20.54 -26.80 11.68
N SER A 103 20.39 -25.98 12.71
CA SER A 103 21.03 -26.17 14.00
C SER A 103 19.97 -26.59 15.02
N PRO A 104 19.93 -27.86 15.48
CA PRO A 104 18.91 -28.31 16.42
C PRO A 104 18.94 -27.49 17.72
N GLY A 105 17.78 -26.93 18.10
CA GLY A 105 17.65 -26.00 19.23
C GLY A 105 18.25 -24.61 19.00
N GLY A 106 18.76 -24.36 17.79
CA GLY A 106 19.35 -23.09 17.38
C GLY A 106 18.39 -22.25 16.54
N GLU A 107 18.97 -21.44 15.66
CA GLU A 107 18.26 -20.43 14.87
C GLU A 107 18.46 -20.65 13.37
N TYR A 108 17.43 -20.34 12.58
CA TYR A 108 17.53 -20.21 11.13
C TYR A 108 17.13 -18.79 10.72
N THR A 109 17.94 -18.14 9.89
CA THR A 109 17.61 -16.81 9.35
C THR A 109 16.89 -16.95 8.01
N PHE A 110 15.59 -16.65 8.02
CA PHE A 110 14.80 -16.48 6.82
C PHE A 110 15.01 -15.06 6.25
N ARG A 111 15.17 -14.97 4.93
CA ARG A 111 15.35 -13.73 4.19
C ARG A 111 14.39 -13.65 3.02
N TYR A 112 13.72 -12.53 2.86
CA TYR A 112 12.85 -12.26 1.72
C TYR A 112 12.94 -10.81 1.26
N VAL A 113 13.20 -10.58 -0.03
CA VAL A 113 13.17 -9.23 -0.62
C VAL A 113 11.76 -8.95 -1.11
N GLY A 114 11.13 -7.89 -0.60
CA GLY A 114 9.80 -7.46 -1.03
C GLY A 114 9.82 -7.05 -2.51
N ARG A 115 8.97 -7.66 -3.33
CA ARG A 115 8.94 -7.41 -4.78
C ARG A 115 7.81 -6.46 -5.17
N GLU A 116 7.90 -5.85 -6.34
CA GLU A 116 6.87 -4.94 -6.83
C GLU A 116 5.52 -5.64 -7.00
N GLU A 117 5.52 -6.88 -7.51
CA GLU A 117 4.31 -7.69 -7.70
C GLU A 117 3.62 -8.08 -6.37
N ASP A 118 4.34 -8.02 -5.25
CA ASP A 118 3.81 -8.34 -3.93
C ASP A 118 3.08 -7.14 -3.27
N ILE A 119 3.24 -5.92 -3.82
CA ILE A 119 2.61 -4.71 -3.26
C ILE A 119 1.08 -4.82 -3.38
N ASP A 120 0.38 -4.40 -2.32
CA ASP A 120 -1.08 -4.51 -2.13
C ASP A 120 -1.60 -5.97 -2.16
N GLN A 121 -0.73 -6.98 -2.06
CA GLN A 121 -1.10 -8.39 -1.97
C GLN A 121 -1.01 -8.90 -0.52
N LEU A 122 -1.74 -9.97 -0.21
CA LEU A 122 -1.55 -10.71 1.04
C LEU A 122 -0.45 -11.76 0.85
N ILE A 123 0.77 -11.44 1.25
CA ILE A 123 1.90 -12.37 1.20
C ILE A 123 1.96 -13.17 2.52
N GLY A 124 1.97 -14.50 2.40
CA GLY A 124 2.07 -15.41 3.55
C GLY A 124 3.24 -16.36 3.40
N PHE A 125 3.98 -16.59 4.48
CA PHE A 125 4.98 -17.65 4.59
C PHE A 125 4.58 -18.61 5.70
N ALA A 126 4.36 -19.88 5.35
CA ALA A 126 4.10 -20.95 6.29
C ALA A 126 5.39 -21.73 6.57
N PHE A 127 5.87 -21.66 7.80
CA PHE A 127 7.05 -22.38 8.30
C PHE A 127 6.58 -23.69 8.92
N ARG A 128 7.07 -24.81 8.40
CA ARG A 128 6.79 -26.16 8.89
C ARG A 128 8.08 -26.84 9.29
N ALA A 129 8.31 -26.99 10.59
CA ALA A 129 9.39 -27.81 11.12
C ALA A 129 8.88 -29.22 11.44
N GLU A 130 9.66 -30.22 11.09
CA GLU A 130 9.41 -31.61 11.44
C GLU A 130 10.55 -32.12 12.31
N THR A 131 10.22 -32.75 13.42
CA THR A 131 11.21 -33.26 14.38
C THR A 131 11.60 -34.71 14.05
N ALA A 132 12.63 -35.22 14.73
CA ALA A 132 13.05 -36.63 14.61
C ALA A 132 11.97 -37.62 15.09
N SER A 133 11.08 -37.22 16.00
CA SER A 133 9.92 -38.02 16.43
C SER A 133 8.77 -38.05 15.42
N GLY A 134 8.82 -37.21 14.38
CA GLY A 134 7.75 -37.02 13.40
C GLY A 134 6.68 -36.01 13.85
N ASP A 135 6.90 -35.30 14.97
CA ASP A 135 6.05 -34.17 15.34
C ASP A 135 6.25 -33.02 14.36
N VAL A 136 5.17 -32.26 14.12
CA VAL A 136 5.16 -31.11 13.21
C VAL A 136 4.83 -29.86 14.01
N VAL A 137 5.63 -28.82 13.84
CA VAL A 137 5.43 -27.49 14.45
C VAL A 137 5.33 -26.46 13.33
N ASN A 138 4.27 -25.67 13.34
CA ASN A 138 3.98 -24.68 12.30
C ASN A 138 3.91 -23.26 12.85
N SER A 139 4.30 -22.30 12.02
CA SER A 139 4.02 -20.87 12.22
C SER A 139 3.81 -20.18 10.88
N ASP A 140 3.00 -19.12 10.89
CA ASP A 140 2.67 -18.32 9.71
C ASP A 140 3.16 -16.89 9.90
N LEU A 141 3.83 -16.36 8.87
CA LEU A 141 4.20 -14.96 8.76
C LEU A 141 3.40 -14.31 7.65
N THR A 142 2.61 -13.30 7.99
CA THR A 142 2.03 -12.38 6.99
C THR A 142 3.01 -11.22 6.75
N LEU A 143 3.37 -10.99 5.49
CA LEU A 143 4.23 -9.89 5.07
C LEU A 143 3.42 -8.88 4.25
N ALA A 144 3.43 -7.62 4.66
CA ALA A 144 2.97 -6.53 3.82
C ALA A 144 4.15 -5.88 3.09
N VAL A 145 4.08 -5.74 1.77
CA VAL A 145 5.08 -5.01 0.99
C VAL A 145 4.54 -3.61 0.68
N ALA A 146 5.21 -2.60 1.20
CA ALA A 146 4.88 -1.20 0.94
C ALA A 146 5.62 -0.71 -0.32
N ALA A 147 4.88 -0.08 -1.22
CA ALA A 147 5.45 0.56 -2.41
C ALA A 147 6.48 1.63 -2.02
N ALA A 148 7.56 1.71 -2.80
CA ALA A 148 8.36 2.92 -2.84
C ALA A 148 7.48 4.09 -3.33
N PRO A 149 7.68 5.33 -2.82
CA PRO A 149 6.88 6.49 -3.24
C PRO A 149 6.78 6.67 -4.76
N ARG A 150 7.89 6.46 -5.49
CA ARG A 150 7.93 6.44 -6.97
C ARG A 150 6.96 5.45 -7.59
N ILE A 151 6.99 4.19 -7.16
CA ILE A 151 6.11 3.13 -7.72
C ILE A 151 4.64 3.46 -7.44
N ASN A 152 4.37 4.09 -6.30
CA ASN A 152 3.01 4.46 -5.93
C ASN A 152 2.42 5.57 -6.83
N LEU A 153 3.24 6.37 -7.52
CA LEU A 153 2.76 7.36 -8.50
C LEU A 153 1.85 6.71 -9.54
N SER A 154 2.20 5.52 -10.02
CA SER A 154 1.42 4.84 -11.06
C SER A 154 0.27 3.96 -10.60
N ARG A 155 0.09 3.83 -9.29
CA ARG A 155 -0.93 2.95 -8.69
C ARG A 155 -2.12 3.71 -8.10
N ARG A 156 -2.05 5.04 -8.05
CA ARG A 156 -3.05 5.90 -7.38
C ARG A 156 -3.60 6.96 -8.31
N LYS A 157 -4.73 7.54 -7.91
CA LYS A 157 -5.18 8.87 -8.38
C LYS A 157 -4.46 9.93 -7.57
N TRP A 158 -3.99 10.98 -8.22
CA TRP A 158 -3.36 12.12 -7.55
C TRP A 158 -4.31 13.30 -7.58
N MET A 159 -5.07 13.46 -6.50
CA MET A 159 -6.07 14.51 -6.35
C MET A 159 -5.37 15.84 -6.19
N PHE A 160 -5.69 16.84 -7.01
CA PHE A 160 -5.12 18.18 -6.89
C PHE A 160 -5.84 18.95 -5.78
N THR A 161 -5.11 19.29 -4.72
CA THR A 161 -5.73 19.78 -3.48
C THR A 161 -5.36 21.21 -3.11
N SER A 162 -4.22 21.71 -3.59
CA SER A 162 -3.73 23.06 -3.27
C SER A 162 -2.70 23.52 -4.29
N LYS A 163 -2.67 24.83 -4.53
CA LYS A 163 -1.73 25.56 -5.38
C LYS A 163 -1.30 26.81 -4.63
N ILE A 164 -0.11 26.77 -4.02
CA ILE A 164 0.38 27.89 -3.22
C ILE A 164 1.25 28.81 -4.07
N TRP A 165 0.90 30.08 -4.14
CA TRP A 165 1.74 31.12 -4.71
C TRP A 165 2.66 31.71 -3.63
N VAL A 166 3.92 31.28 -3.64
CA VAL A 166 4.89 31.54 -2.58
C VAL A 166 5.24 33.03 -2.50
N ASN A 167 5.56 33.64 -3.63
CA ASN A 167 5.97 35.05 -3.73
C ASN A 167 4.86 36.03 -3.29
N LYS A 168 3.58 35.60 -3.30
CA LYS A 168 2.43 36.35 -2.78
C LYS A 168 2.13 36.04 -1.31
N GLY A 169 3.16 35.67 -0.53
CA GLY A 169 3.02 35.40 0.90
C GLY A 169 2.35 34.04 1.18
N ASN A 170 2.69 33.02 0.40
CA ASN A 170 2.09 31.68 0.48
C ASN A 170 0.57 31.70 0.34
N LYS A 171 0.06 32.49 -0.61
CA LYS A 171 -1.38 32.60 -0.85
C LYS A 171 -1.87 31.34 -1.57
N GLU A 172 -2.99 30.78 -1.10
CA GLU A 172 -3.71 29.74 -1.85
C GLU A 172 -4.30 30.34 -3.14
N ASP A 173 -3.98 29.71 -4.26
CA ASP A 173 -4.34 30.10 -5.62
C ASP A 173 -5.15 29.01 -6.34
N ILE A 174 -5.41 27.86 -5.69
CA ILE A 174 -6.31 26.85 -6.26
C ILE A 174 -7.73 27.38 -6.32
N ARG A 175 -8.37 27.22 -7.48
CA ARG A 175 -9.78 27.57 -7.68
C ARG A 175 -10.67 26.45 -7.16
N GLU A 176 -11.91 26.78 -6.80
CA GLU A 176 -12.86 25.77 -6.30
C GLU A 176 -13.13 24.67 -7.33
N CYS A 177 -13.13 25.01 -8.62
CA CYS A 177 -13.29 24.08 -9.72
C CYS A 177 -12.06 23.21 -10.04
N GLU A 178 -10.88 23.52 -9.47
CA GLU A 178 -9.68 22.70 -9.63
C GLU A 178 -9.58 21.59 -8.58
N LYS A 179 -10.36 21.68 -7.49
CA LYS A 179 -10.23 20.79 -6.32
C LYS A 179 -10.76 19.38 -6.54
N ASP A 180 -11.57 19.15 -7.58
CA ASP A 180 -12.00 17.83 -8.02
C ASP A 180 -11.14 17.27 -9.17
N ASN A 181 -10.12 18.02 -9.62
CA ASN A 181 -9.17 17.54 -10.61
C ASN A 181 -8.29 16.43 -10.05
N TYR A 182 -7.96 15.45 -10.88
CA TYR A 182 -6.97 14.44 -10.56
C TYR A 182 -6.16 14.01 -11.77
N TYR A 183 -4.98 13.47 -11.50
CA TYR A 183 -4.06 12.98 -12.51
C TYR A 183 -3.79 11.49 -12.33
N LEU A 184 -3.66 10.78 -13.44
CA LEU A 184 -3.15 9.41 -13.48
C LEU A 184 -1.80 9.41 -14.17
N PHE A 185 -0.78 8.94 -13.47
CA PHE A 185 0.57 8.81 -13.98
C PHE A 185 0.79 7.34 -14.37
N HIS A 186 0.71 6.95 -15.63
CA HIS A 186 0.84 5.54 -16.01
C HIS A 186 2.29 5.07 -15.90
N ALA A 187 2.49 3.77 -15.63
CA ALA A 187 3.81 3.20 -15.43
C ALA A 187 4.70 3.23 -16.69
N ASP A 188 4.10 3.34 -17.87
CA ASP A 188 4.77 3.50 -19.17
C ASP A 188 5.15 4.97 -19.47
N GLY A 189 4.88 5.89 -18.55
CA GLY A 189 5.17 7.32 -18.68
C GLY A 189 4.05 8.13 -19.34
N LEU A 190 2.96 7.50 -19.78
CA LEU A 190 1.78 8.23 -20.24
C LEU A 190 1.04 8.87 -19.06
N MET A 191 0.23 9.88 -19.34
CA MET A 191 -0.55 10.58 -18.32
C MET A 191 -1.99 10.77 -18.78
N ASP A 192 -2.93 10.69 -17.83
CA ASP A 192 -4.29 11.20 -18.04
C ASP A 192 -4.55 12.35 -17.07
N SER A 193 -5.24 13.36 -17.56
CA SER A 193 -5.80 14.44 -16.74
C SER A 193 -7.31 14.31 -16.69
N PHE A 194 -7.88 14.49 -15.50
CA PHE A 194 -9.32 14.48 -15.30
C PHE A 194 -9.69 15.79 -14.65
N TYR A 195 -10.36 16.62 -15.44
CA TYR A 195 -10.93 17.88 -14.98
C TYR A 195 -12.32 17.61 -14.40
N GLY A 196 -12.61 18.28 -13.30
CA GLY A 196 -13.88 18.20 -12.60
C GLY A 196 -15.09 18.48 -13.49
N THR A 197 -16.28 18.27 -12.93
CA THR A 197 -17.54 18.59 -13.65
C THR A 197 -17.96 20.05 -13.49
N SER A 198 -17.27 20.79 -12.61
CA SER A 198 -17.58 22.18 -12.30
C SER A 198 -16.77 23.13 -13.19
N HIS A 199 -17.33 23.54 -14.33
CA HIS A 199 -16.69 24.57 -15.17
C HIS A 199 -16.91 26.01 -14.65
N ALA A 200 -17.63 26.19 -13.55
CA ALA A 200 -17.89 27.51 -12.98
C ALA A 200 -16.64 28.05 -12.23
N GLY A 201 -16.34 29.34 -12.37
CA GLY A 201 -15.26 30.00 -11.60
C GLY A 201 -13.93 30.18 -12.36
N GLY A 202 -13.94 30.08 -13.69
CA GLY A 202 -12.77 30.39 -14.54
C GLY A 202 -11.97 29.17 -14.99
N CYS A 203 -12.43 27.96 -14.69
CA CYS A 203 -11.81 26.69 -15.08
C CYS A 203 -12.27 26.18 -16.47
N GLU A 204 -12.99 27.01 -17.24
CA GLU A 204 -13.53 26.68 -18.57
C GLU A 204 -12.43 26.37 -19.61
N LEU A 205 -11.17 26.73 -19.31
CA LEU A 205 -10.03 26.59 -20.20
C LEU A 205 -9.06 25.48 -19.77
N GLU A 206 -9.37 24.72 -18.72
CA GLU A 206 -8.46 23.68 -18.20
C GLU A 206 -8.28 22.53 -19.20
N GLU A 207 -9.33 22.22 -19.94
CA GLU A 207 -9.34 21.19 -21.00
C GLU A 207 -8.55 21.61 -22.25
N PHE A 208 -7.96 22.82 -22.27
CA PHE A 208 -7.22 23.30 -23.45
C PHE A 208 -5.81 22.76 -23.54
N ASN A 209 -5.30 22.17 -22.47
CA ASN A 209 -4.01 21.48 -22.43
C ASN A 209 -4.28 19.99 -22.26
N ASP A 210 -3.73 19.19 -23.17
CA ASP A 210 -3.74 17.74 -23.05
C ASP A 210 -2.36 17.29 -22.57
N TYR A 211 -2.33 16.59 -21.43
CA TYR A 211 -1.11 16.17 -20.77
C TYR A 211 -0.70 14.78 -21.26
N ASP A 212 0.37 14.72 -22.05
CA ASP A 212 0.78 13.52 -22.77
C ASP A 212 1.59 12.55 -21.90
N THR A 213 2.64 13.05 -21.25
CA THR A 213 3.63 12.21 -20.57
C THR A 213 4.15 12.83 -19.29
N TRP A 214 4.60 11.99 -18.38
CA TRP A 214 5.29 12.39 -17.16
C TRP A 214 6.60 11.62 -16.98
N ALA A 215 7.52 12.20 -16.21
CA ALA A 215 8.74 11.51 -15.77
C ALA A 215 9.17 12.00 -14.39
N LEU A 216 9.82 11.12 -13.62
CA LEU A 216 10.48 11.46 -12.36
C LEU A 216 11.95 11.02 -12.46
N SER A 217 12.89 11.95 -12.28
CA SER A 217 14.34 11.66 -12.30
C SER A 217 14.72 10.56 -11.31
N GLU A 218 15.77 9.79 -11.57
CA GLU A 218 16.16 8.62 -10.74
C GLU A 218 16.40 8.94 -9.25
N ASP A 219 16.88 10.15 -8.96
CA ASP A 219 17.12 10.66 -7.61
C ASP A 219 15.86 11.24 -6.93
N GLU A 220 14.71 11.20 -7.60
CA GLU A 220 13.40 11.69 -7.13
C GLU A 220 13.35 13.20 -6.90
N THR A 221 14.24 13.98 -7.51
CA THR A 221 14.32 15.44 -7.29
C THR A 221 13.61 16.28 -8.36
N THR A 222 13.45 15.75 -9.58
CA THR A 222 12.88 16.46 -10.73
C THR A 222 11.70 15.70 -11.29
N PHE A 223 10.55 16.36 -11.41
CA PHE A 223 9.34 15.81 -12.02
C PHE A 223 9.03 16.61 -13.29
N GLU A 224 8.77 15.94 -14.40
CA GLU A 224 8.47 16.58 -15.69
C GLU A 224 7.07 16.20 -16.13
N MET A 225 6.32 17.18 -16.64
CA MET A 225 5.02 16.97 -17.28
C MET A 225 5.08 17.59 -18.66
N LYS A 226 4.82 16.80 -19.69
CA LYS A 226 4.76 17.25 -21.08
C LYS A 226 3.31 17.30 -21.53
N TYR A 227 2.93 18.40 -22.17
CA TYR A 227 1.59 18.61 -22.67
C TYR A 227 1.62 19.41 -23.96
N HIS A 228 0.48 19.48 -24.64
CA HIS A 228 0.27 20.37 -25.77
C HIS A 228 -1.09 21.06 -25.66
N SER A 229 -1.25 22.19 -26.36
CA SER A 229 -2.56 22.82 -26.46
C SER A 229 -3.39 22.16 -27.54
N ILE A 230 -4.69 21.95 -27.30
CA ILE A 230 -5.63 21.44 -28.31
C ILE A 230 -5.70 22.31 -29.57
N PHE A 231 -5.32 23.59 -29.47
CA PHE A 231 -5.26 24.51 -30.61
C PHE A 231 -3.93 24.47 -31.37
N SER A 232 -2.89 23.87 -30.79
CA SER A 232 -1.56 23.74 -31.38
C SER A 232 -0.96 22.36 -31.04
N PRO A 233 -1.57 21.27 -31.52
CA PRO A 233 -1.23 19.91 -31.08
C PRO A 233 0.18 19.46 -31.46
N ASP A 234 0.80 20.11 -32.45
CA ASP A 234 2.18 19.82 -32.85
C ASP A 234 3.23 20.58 -32.00
N VAL A 235 2.79 21.43 -31.06
CA VAL A 235 3.66 22.24 -30.20
C VAL A 235 3.55 21.75 -28.76
N PHE A 236 4.62 21.12 -28.28
CA PHE A 236 4.70 20.60 -26.93
C PHE A 236 5.40 21.58 -25.99
N THR A 237 4.88 21.66 -24.78
CA THR A 237 5.48 22.34 -23.63
C THR A 237 5.84 21.30 -22.58
N THR A 238 6.96 21.52 -21.89
CA THR A 238 7.37 20.70 -20.75
C THR A 238 7.46 21.58 -19.52
N ASP A 239 6.62 21.29 -18.53
CA ASP A 239 6.75 21.84 -17.19
C ASP A 239 7.75 20.98 -16.41
N VAL A 240 8.75 21.63 -15.82
CA VAL A 240 9.80 20.98 -15.02
C VAL A 240 9.66 21.47 -13.58
N PHE A 241 9.41 20.52 -12.67
CA PHE A 241 9.17 20.77 -11.26
C PHE A 241 10.32 20.24 -10.40
N ASN A 242 10.65 20.98 -9.34
CA ASN A 242 11.41 20.46 -8.21
C ASN A 242 10.47 19.68 -7.28
N VAL A 243 10.82 18.44 -6.94
CA VAL A 243 10.05 17.62 -6.00
C VAL A 243 10.34 18.08 -4.57
N LYS A 244 9.32 18.59 -3.89
CA LYS A 244 9.43 19.03 -2.48
C LYS A 244 9.11 17.91 -1.52
N THR A 245 8.15 17.07 -1.87
CA THR A 245 7.74 15.91 -1.06
C THR A 245 7.21 14.84 -2.00
N LEU A 246 7.67 13.60 -1.79
CA LEU A 246 7.14 12.42 -2.45
C LEU A 246 7.03 11.30 -1.42
N THR A 247 5.79 10.95 -1.07
CA THR A 247 5.45 9.84 -0.19
C THR A 247 4.39 8.96 -0.85
N VAL A 248 3.96 7.89 -0.17
CA VAL A 248 2.88 7.02 -0.66
C VAL A 248 1.49 7.70 -0.64
N ASP A 249 1.36 8.83 0.05
CA ASP A 249 0.10 9.54 0.24
C ASP A 249 0.13 10.99 -0.26
N LYS A 250 1.31 11.57 -0.51
CA LYS A 250 1.48 12.98 -0.86
C LYS A 250 2.53 13.18 -1.93
N LEU A 251 2.24 14.13 -2.81
CA LEU A 251 3.16 14.65 -3.82
C LEU A 251 3.09 16.18 -3.75
N GLU A 252 4.23 16.84 -3.54
CA GLU A 252 4.35 18.30 -3.61
C GLU A 252 5.41 18.66 -4.64
N LEU A 253 5.01 19.46 -5.63
CA LEU A 253 5.83 19.87 -6.77
C LEU A 253 5.97 21.39 -6.79
N GLU A 254 7.19 21.90 -6.96
CA GLU A 254 7.49 23.33 -7.05
C GLU A 254 7.92 23.69 -8.47
N ILE A 255 7.41 24.79 -9.00
CA ILE A 255 7.77 25.31 -10.32
C ILE A 255 7.99 26.83 -10.26
N HIS A 256 8.89 27.30 -11.11
CA HIS A 256 9.21 28.71 -11.31
C HIS A 256 8.65 29.16 -12.66
N ILE A 257 7.87 30.25 -12.66
CA ILE A 257 7.16 30.75 -13.85
C ILE A 257 7.48 32.25 -14.03
N ASP A 258 7.81 32.63 -15.27
CA ASP A 258 7.93 34.05 -15.64
C ASP A 258 6.54 34.64 -15.92
N LEU A 259 6.08 35.50 -15.01
CA LEU A 259 4.81 36.23 -15.13
C LEU A 259 5.05 37.73 -15.32
N SER A 260 6.22 38.14 -15.82
CA SER A 260 6.55 39.55 -16.08
C SER A 260 5.61 40.21 -17.09
N TRP A 261 5.11 39.42 -18.05
CA TRP A 261 4.08 39.87 -19.01
C TRP A 261 2.75 40.24 -18.34
N ALA A 262 2.45 39.65 -17.18
CA ALA A 262 1.25 39.91 -16.39
C ALA A 262 1.47 40.99 -15.30
N GLY A 263 2.64 41.63 -15.27
CA GLY A 263 3.00 42.65 -14.29
C GLY A 263 3.50 42.10 -12.96
N GLU A 264 3.78 40.80 -12.87
CA GLU A 264 4.44 40.16 -11.73
C GLU A 264 5.96 40.04 -11.98
N THR A 265 6.69 39.25 -11.19
CA THR A 265 8.13 39.03 -11.41
C THR A 265 8.38 37.99 -12.50
N ASN A 266 9.64 37.89 -12.92
CA ASN A 266 10.09 36.85 -13.86
C ASN A 266 10.45 35.53 -13.18
N ASP A 267 10.19 35.39 -11.87
CA ASP A 267 10.51 34.22 -11.06
C ASP A 267 9.43 33.98 -9.99
N GLU A 268 8.21 33.72 -10.45
CA GLU A 268 7.08 33.39 -9.58
C GLU A 268 7.08 31.91 -9.23
N VAL A 269 7.10 31.61 -7.93
CA VAL A 269 7.18 30.24 -7.41
C VAL A 269 5.80 29.75 -6.98
N PHE A 270 5.43 28.59 -7.52
CA PHE A 270 4.20 27.89 -7.20
C PHE A 270 4.49 26.50 -6.63
N ILE A 271 3.75 26.11 -5.59
CA ILE A 271 3.78 24.76 -5.04
C ILE A 271 2.43 24.09 -5.27
N TYR A 272 2.43 23.02 -6.07
CA TYR A 272 1.28 22.18 -6.36
C TYR A 272 1.27 21.00 -5.40
N LYS A 273 0.13 20.74 -4.76
CA LYS A 273 -0.01 19.67 -3.76
C LYS A 273 -1.07 18.67 -4.17
N TYR A 274 -0.70 17.40 -4.07
CA TYR A 274 -1.55 16.29 -4.40
C TYR A 274 -1.64 15.29 -3.25
N VAL A 275 -2.80 14.65 -3.15
CA VAL A 275 -3.05 13.56 -2.21
C VAL A 275 -3.43 12.31 -2.99
N ALA A 276 -2.85 11.18 -2.60
CA ALA A 276 -3.15 9.90 -3.22
C ALA A 276 -4.55 9.40 -2.83
N ALA A 277 -5.30 8.93 -3.82
CA ALA A 277 -6.57 8.25 -3.65
C ALA A 277 -6.59 6.90 -4.40
N PRO A 278 -7.46 5.95 -4.00
CA PRO A 278 -7.65 4.71 -4.75
C PRO A 278 -8.06 4.98 -6.21
N LYS A 279 -7.46 4.23 -7.15
CA LYS A 279 -7.91 4.18 -8.55
C LYS A 279 -9.32 3.61 -8.65
#